data_AF-A0A654DCN9-F1
#
_entry.id   AF-A0A654DCN9-F1
#
_cell.length_a   1.000
_cell.length_b   1.000
_cell.length_c   1.000
_cell.angle_alpha   90.00
_cell.angle_beta   90.00
_cell.angle_gamma   90.00
#
_symmetry.space_group_name_H-M   'P 1'
#
loop_
_entity.id
_entity.type
_entity.pdbx_description
1 polymer ?
#
loop_
_entity_poly.entity_id
_entity_poly.type
_entity_poly.pdbx_seq_one_letter_code
_entity_poly.pdbx_strand_id
1 'polypeptide(L)'
;MSKKALSPELQDQLDRLAALPDDQINTTDIPEASAEAWQHARRPSLYRPIKKPVTLRLDADIVSWFKEHAHDRGYQTEINRVLRRYVAESEARA
;
A
#
# COMPACT_ATOMS: atom_id res chain seq x y z
N MET A 1 -13.80 0.74 -19.26
CA MET A 1 -14.80 0.62 -18.18
C MET A 1 -16.01 1.44 -18.57
N SER A 2 -17.12 0.81 -18.94
CA SER A 2 -18.35 1.54 -19.27
C SER A 2 -18.93 2.16 -18.00
N LYS A 3 -18.99 3.49 -17.91
CA LYS A 3 -19.73 4.18 -16.85
C LYS A 3 -21.22 3.94 -17.12
N LYS A 4 -21.80 2.95 -16.46
CA LYS A 4 -23.25 2.76 -16.46
C LYS A 4 -23.86 4.01 -15.81
N ALA A 5 -24.77 4.67 -16.50
CA ALA A 5 -25.48 5.82 -15.95
C ALA A 5 -26.28 5.36 -14.71
N LEU A 6 -26.26 6.17 -13.66
CA LEU A 6 -27.02 5.91 -12.44
C LEU A 6 -28.52 5.99 -12.75
N SER A 7 -29.32 5.11 -12.14
CA SER A 7 -30.77 5.24 -12.14
C SER A 7 -31.15 6.60 -11.54
N PRO A 8 -32.19 7.29 -12.04
CA PRO A 8 -32.70 8.52 -11.42
C PRO A 8 -33.00 8.35 -9.92
N GLU A 9 -33.53 7.19 -9.52
CA GLU A 9 -33.83 6.87 -8.12
C GLU A 9 -32.57 6.82 -7.25
N LEU A 10 -31.48 6.30 -7.80
CA LEU A 10 -30.19 6.21 -7.11
C LEU A 10 -29.53 7.58 -7.02
N GLN A 11 -29.69 8.43 -8.03
CA GLN A 11 -29.21 9.81 -8.00
C GLN A 11 -29.93 10.61 -6.91
N ASP A 12 -31.26 10.51 -6.83
CA ASP A 12 -32.06 11.17 -5.79
C ASP A 12 -31.71 10.70 -4.37
N GLN A 13 -31.32 9.44 -4.21
CA GLN A 13 -30.82 8.92 -2.93
C GLN A 13 -29.47 9.51 -2.55
N LEU A 14 -28.54 9.62 -3.51
CA LEU A 14 -27.24 10.21 -3.29
C LEU A 14 -27.34 11.70 -2.95
N ASP A 15 -28.20 12.44 -3.66
CA ASP A 15 -28.40 13.87 -3.40
C ASP A 15 -29.01 14.10 -2.01
N ARG A 16 -29.91 13.22 -1.56
CA ARG A 16 -30.43 13.23 -0.18
C ARG A 16 -29.37 12.94 0.86
N LEU A 17 -28.51 11.95 0.63
CA LEU A 17 -27.39 11.64 1.54
C LEU A 17 -26.37 12.77 1.60
N ALA A 18 -26.08 13.42 0.48
CA ALA A 18 -25.14 14.54 0.41
C ALA A 18 -25.68 15.81 1.10
N ALA A 19 -27.00 15.97 1.17
CA ALA A 19 -27.66 17.07 1.88
C ALA A 19 -27.87 16.80 3.39
N LEU A 20 -27.63 15.57 3.86
CA LEU A 20 -27.76 15.23 5.28
C LEU A 20 -26.60 15.88 6.06
N PRO A 21 -26.88 16.66 7.12
CA PRO A 21 -25.83 17.26 7.94
C PRO A 21 -25.14 16.20 8.81
N ASP A 22 -23.85 16.44 9.09
CA ASP A 22 -22.98 15.48 9.79
C ASP A 22 -23.50 15.08 11.19
N ASP A 23 -24.19 15.99 11.88
CA ASP A 23 -24.77 15.77 13.21
C ASP A 23 -25.91 14.73 13.22
N GLN A 24 -26.52 14.47 12.07
CA GLN A 24 -27.57 13.47 11.89
C GLN A 24 -27.02 12.12 11.42
N ILE A 25 -25.71 12.00 11.18
CA ILE A 25 -25.08 10.74 10.78
C ILE A 25 -24.97 9.85 12.03
N ASN A 26 -25.72 8.74 12.00
CA ASN A 26 -25.64 7.73 13.05
C ASN A 26 -24.35 6.90 12.89
N THR A 27 -23.42 7.03 13.83
CA THR A 27 -22.16 6.27 13.90
C THR A 27 -22.12 5.29 15.08
N THR A 28 -23.27 4.90 15.63
CA THR A 28 -23.33 4.03 16.84
C THR A 28 -22.69 2.66 16.63
N ASP A 29 -22.70 2.15 15.41
CA ASP A 29 -22.09 0.86 15.03
C ASP A 29 -20.59 0.97 14.72
N ILE A 30 -20.14 2.14 14.27
CA ILE A 30 -18.74 2.40 13.89
C ILE A 30 -18.30 3.72 14.54
N PRO A 31 -17.92 3.69 15.82
CA PRO A 31 -17.46 4.90 16.51
C PRO A 31 -16.16 5.43 15.89
N GLU A 32 -15.94 6.73 15.99
CA GLU A 32 -14.75 7.37 15.48
C GLU A 32 -13.48 6.82 16.16
N ALA A 33 -12.45 6.55 15.36
CA ALA A 33 -11.21 5.97 15.88
C ALA A 33 -10.44 7.00 16.73
N SER A 34 -10.23 6.69 18.00
CA SER A 34 -9.45 7.53 18.92
C SER A 34 -7.98 7.61 18.51
N ALA A 35 -7.30 8.70 18.90
CA ALA A 35 -5.86 8.86 18.65
C ALA A 35 -5.01 7.69 19.17
N GLU A 36 -5.43 7.06 20.28
CA GLU A 36 -4.80 5.86 20.83
C GLU A 36 -5.04 4.63 19.95
N ALA A 37 -6.24 4.45 19.40
CA ALA A 37 -6.55 3.37 18.46
C ALA A 37 -5.69 3.48 17.18
N TRP A 38 -5.40 4.70 16.73
CA TRP A 38 -4.50 4.95 15.60
C TRP A 38 -3.05 4.53 15.87
N GLN A 39 -2.59 4.49 17.13
CA GLN A 39 -1.21 4.06 17.44
C GLN A 39 -0.96 2.58 17.09
N HIS A 40 -2.01 1.76 17.15
CA HIS A 40 -1.95 0.34 16.82
C HIS A 40 -2.46 0.03 15.40
N ALA A 41 -2.85 1.05 14.64
CA ALA A 41 -3.28 0.89 13.27
C ALA A 41 -2.15 0.33 12.42
N ARG A 42 -2.29 -0.92 11.99
CA ARG A 42 -1.34 -1.54 11.06
C ARG A 42 -1.63 -1.00 9.67
N ARG A 43 -0.61 -0.46 9.00
CA ARG A 43 -0.72 -0.12 7.58
C ARG A 43 -1.18 -1.37 6.82
N PRO A 44 -2.28 -1.30 6.05
CA PRO A 44 -2.72 -2.45 5.29
C PRO A 44 -1.58 -2.86 4.34
N SER A 45 -1.33 -4.17 4.24
CA SER A 45 -0.26 -4.76 3.40
C SER A 45 -0.45 -4.53 1.89
N LEU A 46 -1.41 -3.69 1.51
CA LEU A 46 -1.78 -3.33 0.14
C LEU A 46 -0.76 -2.40 -0.51
N TYR A 47 0.20 -1.84 0.25
CA TYR A 47 1.34 -1.17 -0.38
C TYR A 47 2.20 -2.20 -1.12
N ARG A 48 1.98 -2.32 -2.43
CA ARG A 48 2.86 -3.05 -3.34
C ARG A 48 3.75 -2.03 -4.05
N PRO A 49 5.02 -1.88 -3.63
CA PRO A 49 5.90 -0.96 -4.29
C PRO A 49 6.09 -1.34 -5.76
N ILE A 50 5.91 -0.35 -6.63
CA ILE A 50 6.00 -0.49 -8.08
C ILE A 50 7.47 -0.76 -8.44
N LYS A 51 7.74 -1.93 -9.03
CA LYS A 51 9.07 -2.26 -9.55
C LYS A 51 9.25 -1.56 -10.90
N LYS A 52 10.32 -0.77 -11.03
CA LYS A 52 10.72 -0.21 -12.33
C LYS A 52 11.78 -1.13 -12.96
N PRO A 53 11.57 -1.63 -14.18
CA PRO A 53 12.62 -2.40 -14.87
C PRO A 53 13.78 -1.46 -15.20
N VAL A 54 14.96 -1.79 -14.70
CA VAL A 54 16.20 -1.05 -14.95
C VAL A 54 17.29 -2.03 -15.38
N THR A 55 18.14 -1.60 -16.30
CA THR A 55 19.33 -2.37 -16.69
C THR A 55 20.49 -1.96 -15.79
N LEU A 56 20.86 -2.83 -14.84
CA LEU A 56 21.98 -2.64 -13.92
C LEU A 56 23.01 -3.75 -14.14
N ARG A 57 24.29 -3.42 -14.09
CA ARG A 57 25.38 -4.41 -14.04
C ARG A 57 25.68 -4.74 -12.58
N LEU A 58 25.74 -6.03 -12.28
CA LEU A 58 26.13 -6.58 -11.00
C LEU A 58 27.30 -7.55 -11.24
N ASP A 59 28.18 -7.67 -10.26
CA ASP A 59 29.30 -8.60 -10.35
C ASP A 59 28.81 -10.06 -10.42
N ALA A 60 29.54 -10.87 -11.18
CA ALA A 60 29.12 -12.23 -11.49
C ALA A 60 29.05 -13.12 -10.24
N ASP A 61 29.97 -12.91 -9.30
CA ASP A 61 30.02 -13.60 -8.00
C ASP A 61 28.82 -13.24 -7.12
N ILE A 62 28.45 -11.96 -7.04
CA ILE A 62 27.27 -11.50 -6.31
C ILE A 62 26.00 -12.10 -6.90
N VAL A 63 25.86 -12.11 -8.22
CA VAL A 63 24.70 -12.73 -8.89
C VAL A 63 24.65 -14.23 -8.60
N SER A 64 25.80 -14.92 -8.61
CA SER A 64 25.89 -16.36 -8.34
C SER A 64 25.50 -16.66 -6.90
N TRP A 65 26.02 -15.87 -5.95
CA TRP A 65 25.68 -15.98 -4.54
C TRP A 65 24.17 -15.85 -4.30
N PHE A 66 23.52 -14.82 -4.85
CA PHE A 66 22.06 -14.66 -4.69
C PHE A 66 21.26 -15.75 -5.39
N LYS A 67 21.75 -16.34 -6.49
CA LYS A 67 21.08 -17.49 -7.13
C LYS A 67 21.11 -18.74 -6.26
N GLU A 68 22.18 -18.96 -5.52
CA GLU A 68 22.35 -20.13 -4.65
C GLU A 68 21.65 -19.95 -3.29
N HIS A 69 21.63 -18.74 -2.74
CA HIS A 69 21.18 -18.47 -1.37
C HIS A 69 19.75 -17.91 -1.28
N ALA A 70 19.16 -17.50 -2.40
CA ALA A 70 17.77 -17.05 -2.41
C ALA A 70 16.83 -18.26 -2.43
N HIS A 71 16.42 -18.72 -1.23
CA HIS A 71 15.53 -19.87 -1.04
C HIS A 71 14.17 -19.69 -1.74
N ASP A 72 13.21 -19.04 -1.07
CA ASP A 72 11.80 -19.04 -1.47
C ASP A 72 11.42 -17.88 -2.41
N ARG A 73 12.26 -16.84 -2.46
CA ARG A 73 12.02 -15.62 -3.21
C ARG A 73 13.13 -15.53 -4.25
N GLY A 74 12.82 -15.64 -5.54
CA GLY A 74 13.85 -15.65 -6.59
C GLY A 74 14.88 -14.53 -6.46
N TYR A 75 16.13 -14.80 -6.87
CA TYR A 75 17.31 -13.97 -6.59
C TYR A 75 17.14 -12.45 -6.80
N GLN A 76 16.41 -12.01 -7.84
CA GLN A 76 16.13 -10.58 -8.09
C GLN A 76 15.31 -9.93 -6.97
N THR A 77 14.35 -10.67 -6.42
CA THR A 77 13.53 -10.18 -5.29
C THR A 77 14.39 -10.02 -4.04
N GLU A 78 15.37 -10.90 -3.84
CA GLU A 78 16.29 -10.81 -2.72
C GLU A 78 17.32 -9.70 -2.84
N ILE A 79 17.87 -9.51 -4.04
CA ILE A 79 18.71 -8.35 -4.35
C ILE A 79 17.95 -7.05 -4.00
N ASN A 80 16.72 -6.92 -4.48
CA ASN A 80 15.90 -5.75 -4.20
C ASN A 80 15.55 -5.59 -2.70
N ARG A 81 15.41 -6.69 -1.94
CA ARG A 81 15.21 -6.65 -0.48
C ARG A 81 16.43 -6.06 0.23
N VAL A 82 17.62 -6.52 -0.12
CA VAL A 82 18.89 -6.03 0.47
C VAL A 82 19.11 -4.56 0.15
N LEU A 83 18.90 -4.14 -1.10
CA LEU A 83 19.02 -2.74 -1.51
C LEU A 83 18.08 -1.82 -0.71
N ARG A 84 16.83 -2.25 -0.47
CA ARG A 84 15.90 -1.47 0.36
C ARG A 84 16.36 -1.30 1.79
N ARG A 85 16.89 -2.36 2.39
CA ARG A 85 17.43 -2.29 3.74
C ARG A 85 18.57 -1.29 3.82
N TYR A 86 19.49 -1.34 2.84
CA TYR A 86 20.60 -0.39 2.76
C TYR A 86 20.13 1.06 2.65
N VAL A 87 19.15 1.34 1.78
CA VAL A 87 18.57 2.69 1.64
C VAL A 87 17.97 3.17 2.96
N ALA A 88 17.13 2.35 3.60
CA ALA A 88 16.50 2.71 4.86
C ALA A 88 17.52 2.98 6.00
N GLU A 89 18.57 2.16 6.08
CA GLU A 89 19.66 2.37 7.04
C GLU A 89 20.48 3.63 6.72
N SER A 90 20.67 3.97 5.45
CA SER A 90 21.39 5.18 5.05
C SER A 90 20.60 6.46 5.36
N GLU A 91 19.29 6.46 5.15
CA GLU A 91 18.42 7.59 5.46
C GLU A 91 18.28 7.79 6.98
N ALA A 92 18.32 6.73 7.77
CA ALA A 92 18.25 6.82 9.24
C ALA A 92 19.54 7.38 9.88
N ARG A 93 20.67 7.37 9.14
CA ARG A 93 21.96 7.91 9.60
C ARG A 93 22.19 9.35 9.16
N ALA A 94 21.42 9.85 8.21
CA ALA A 94 21.45 11.22 7.71
C ALA A 94 20.56 12.13 8.58
#